data_AF-A0A940FX43-F1
#
_entry.id   AF-A0A940FX43-F1
#
_cell.length_a   1.000
_cell.length_b   1.000
_cell.length_c   1.000
_cell.angle_alpha   90.00
_cell.angle_beta   90.00
_cell.angle_gamma   90.00
#
_symmetry.space_group_name_H-M   'P 1'
#
loop_
_entity.id
_entity.type
_entity.pdbx_description
1 polymer ?
#
loop_
_entity_poly.entity_id
_entity_poly.type
_entity_poly.pdbx_seq_one_letter_code
_entity_poly.pdbx_strand_id
1 'polypeptide(L)' 'YEHQPAHSPYRASGPIFVRRDAQRRVLAPGEVPPYVAERLISLRAYDVAHLMVDAEVCEG' A
#
# COMPACT_ATOMS: atom_id res chain seq x y z
N TYR A 1 -8.44 -5.69 -10.59
CA TYR A 1 -7.44 -4.60 -10.58
C TYR A 1 -6.14 -5.19 -10.09
N GLU A 2 -5.00 -4.83 -10.68
CA GLU A 2 -3.68 -5.32 -10.24
C GLU A 2 -3.07 -4.31 -9.28
N HIS A 3 -2.88 -4.73 -8.03
CA HIS A 3 -2.28 -3.90 -6.98
C HIS A 3 -0.74 -3.87 -7.10
N GLN A 4 -0.15 -4.96 -7.57
CA GLN A 4 1.26 -5.07 -7.93
C GLN A 4 1.35 -5.87 -9.23
N PRO A 5 1.43 -5.22 -10.41
CA PRO A 5 1.31 -5.89 -11.71
C PRO A 5 2.59 -6.60 -12.17
N ALA A 6 3.73 -6.25 -11.58
CA ALA A 6 5.04 -6.74 -12.00
C ALA A 6 5.14 -8.27 -12.00
N HIS A 7 5.92 -8.83 -12.93
CA HIS A 7 6.23 -10.25 -13.00
C HIS A 7 7.29 -10.64 -11.95
N SER A 8 6.94 -10.49 -10.68
CA SER A 8 7.76 -10.89 -9.53
C SER A 8 6.96 -11.77 -8.57
N PRO A 9 7.60 -12.42 -7.58
CA PRO A 9 6.90 -13.19 -6.54
C PRO A 9 5.87 -12.37 -5.75
N TYR A 10 5.94 -11.04 -5.82
CA TYR A 10 5.05 -10.11 -5.12
C TYR A 10 3.86 -9.64 -5.96
N ARG A 11 3.65 -10.23 -7.15
CA ARG A 11 2.50 -9.90 -8.00
C ARG A 11 1.19 -10.09 -7.25
N ALA A 12 0.33 -9.07 -7.26
CA ALA A 12 -0.90 -9.04 -6.47
C ALA A 12 -2.10 -8.52 -7.27
N SER A 13 -3.17 -9.30 -7.31
CA SER A 13 -4.44 -8.95 -8.00
C SER A 13 -5.69 -9.40 -7.24
N GLY A 14 -5.57 -9.56 -5.91
CA GLY A 14 -6.66 -10.02 -5.04
C GLY A 14 -7.75 -8.96 -4.82
N PRO A 15 -8.92 -9.36 -4.29
CA PRO A 15 -9.97 -8.43 -3.93
C PRO A 15 -9.56 -7.54 -2.75
N ILE A 16 -10.10 -6.31 -2.72
CA ILE A 16 -10.08 -5.44 -1.54
C ILE A 16 -11.47 -5.35 -0.92
N PHE A 17 -11.51 -5.21 0.40
CA PHE A 17 -12.76 -5.03 1.13
C PHE A 17 -12.95 -3.55 1.40
N VAL A 18 -14.11 -3.02 0.99
CA VAL A 18 -14.49 -1.62 1.20
C VAL A 18 -15.75 -1.60 2.06
N ARG A 19 -15.86 -0.65 3.00
CA ARG A 19 -17.07 -0.47 3.80
C ARG A 19 -18.21 -0.06 2.87
N ARG A 20 -19.42 -0.59 3.11
CA ARG A 20 -20.61 -0.35 2.27
C ARG A 20 -20.86 1.14 2.02
N ASP A 21 -20.75 1.96 3.06
CA ASP A 21 -21.04 3.40 3.01
C ASP A 21 -19.75 4.24 2.98
N ALA A 22 -18.66 3.67 2.47
CA ALA A 22 -17.41 4.41 2.33
C ALA A 22 -17.58 5.57 1.35
N GLN A 23 -17.35 6.78 1.83
CA GLN A 23 -17.25 7.93 0.95
C GLN A 23 -15.85 7.99 0.35
N ARG A 24 -15.78 8.13 -0.98
CA ARG A 24 -14.51 8.39 -1.66
C ARG A 24 -13.91 9.69 -1.12
N ARG A 25 -12.65 9.63 -0.70
CA ARG A 25 -11.82 10.80 -0.41
C ARG A 25 -10.84 11.02 -1.55
N VAL A 26 -10.58 12.28 -1.85
CA VAL A 26 -9.53 12.72 -2.78
C VAL A 26 -8.57 13.53 -1.93
N LEU A 27 -7.32 13.08 -1.86
CA LEU A 27 -6.26 13.74 -1.12
C LEU A 27 -5.37 14.52 -2.08
N ALA A 28 -4.76 15.60 -1.61
CA ALA A 28 -3.77 16.32 -2.40
C ALA A 28 -2.50 15.46 -2.59
N PRO A 29 -1.72 15.66 -3.67
CA PRO A 29 -0.42 15.02 -3.80
C PRO A 29 0.47 15.30 -2.58
N GLY A 30 1.04 14.26 -1.99
CA GLY A 30 1.86 14.35 -0.77
C GLY A 30 1.08 14.33 0.54
N GLU A 31 -0.25 14.37 0.51
CA GLU A 31 -1.09 14.23 1.70
C GLU A 31 -1.24 12.75 2.08
N VAL A 32 -0.73 12.39 3.25
CA VAL A 32 -0.87 11.05 3.83
C VAL A 32 -2.18 11.00 4.63
N PRO A 33 -3.04 9.98 4.44
CA PRO A 33 -4.25 9.84 5.25
C PRO A 33 -3.93 9.76 6.75
N PRO A 34 -4.65 10.48 7.63
CA PRO A 34 -4.35 10.50 9.07
C PRO A 34 -4.24 9.12 9.73
N TYR A 35 -5.08 8.15 9.31
CA TYR A 35 -5.06 6.80 9.88
C TYR A 35 -3.72 6.06 9.68
N VAL A 36 -2.90 6.47 8.72
CA VAL A 36 -1.58 5.86 8.48
C VAL A 36 -0.67 6.17 9.65
N ALA A 37 -0.70 7.41 10.17
CA ALA A 37 0.12 7.85 11.30
C ALA A 37 -0.36 7.31 12.67
N GLU A 38 -1.55 6.73 12.73
CA GLU A 38 -2.15 6.25 13.97
C GLU A 38 -1.87 4.77 14.26
N ARG A 39 -1.10 4.09 13.40
CA ARG A 39 -0.90 2.64 13.51
C ARG A 39 0.48 2.20 13.03
N LEU A 40 0.93 1.04 13.52
CA LEU A 40 2.07 0.34 12.95
C LEU A 40 1.82 -0.02 11.48
N ILE A 41 2.83 0.24 10.65
CA ILE A 41 2.82 0.02 9.22
C ILE A 41 3.90 -0.99 8.86
N SER A 42 3.54 -1.95 7.99
CA SER A 42 4.52 -2.82 7.33
C SER A 42 4.96 -2.17 6.02
N LEU A 43 6.10 -1.48 6.05
CA LEU A 43 6.72 -0.84 4.91
C LEU A 43 7.55 -1.87 4.12
N ARG A 44 7.45 -1.83 2.79
CA ARG A 44 8.17 -2.75 1.88
C ARG A 44 8.77 -1.93 0.75
N ALA A 45 10.08 -2.01 0.58
CA ALA A 45 10.81 -1.34 -0.50
C ALA A 45 11.09 -2.32 -1.63
N TYR A 46 10.83 -1.89 -2.86
CA TYR A 46 11.07 -2.68 -4.07
C TYR A 46 12.06 -1.94 -4.97
N ASP A 47 12.94 -2.69 -5.62
CA ASP A 47 13.83 -2.16 -6.64
C ASP A 47 13.15 -2.02 -8.01
N VAL A 48 13.94 -1.63 -9.01
CA VAL A 48 13.51 -1.49 -10.41
C VAL A 48 13.11 -2.81 -11.07
N ALA A 49 13.57 -3.95 -10.53
CA ALA A 49 13.16 -5.29 -10.95
C ALA A 49 11.92 -5.78 -10.19
N HIS A 50 11.33 -4.93 -9.34
CA HIS A 50 10.19 -5.23 -8.47
C HIS A 50 10.45 -6.39 -7.50
N LEU A 51 11.70 -6.57 -7.09
CA LEU A 51 12.09 -7.44 -5.99
C LEU A 51 12.15 -6.63 -4.70
N MET A 52 11.67 -7.23 -3.60
CA MET A 52 11.74 -6.60 -2.29
C MET A 52 13.19 -6.60 -1.82
N VAL A 53 13.72 -5.42 -1.53
CA VAL A 53 15.10 -5.24 -1.06
C VAL A 53 15.17 -4.89 0.42
N ASP A 54 14.06 -4.40 0.98
CA ASP A 54 13.96 -4.07 2.40
C ASP A 54 12.50 -4.16 2.89
N ALA A 55 12.33 -4.40 4.18
CA ALA A 55 11.04 -4.42 4.84
C ALA A 55 11.19 -4.08 6.33
N GLU A 56 10.33 -3.19 6.80
CA GLU A 56 10.29 -2.78 8.20
C GLU A 56 8.85 -2.73 8.72
N VAL A 57 8.69 -2.96 10.02
CA VAL A 57 7.47 -2.60 10.74
C VAL A 57 7.80 -1.37 11.56
N CYS A 58 7.21 -0.23 11.22
CA CYS A 58 7.48 1.06 11.84
C CYS A 58 6.17 1.74 12.28
N GLU A 59 6.27 2.73 13.16
CA GLU A 59 5.18 3.69 13.34
C GLU A 59 4.98 4.51 12.06
N GLY A 60 3.75 4.99 11.84
CA GLY A 60 3.37 5.73 10.62
C GLY A 60 3.62 7.23 10.66
#